data_AF-A0A9D1M3H6-F1
#
_entry.id   AF-A0A9D1M3H6-F1
#
_cell.length_a   1.000
_cell.length_b   1.000
_cell.length_c   1.000
_cell.angle_alpha   90.00
_cell.angle_beta   90.00
_cell.angle_gamma   90.00
#
_symmetry.space_group_name_H-M   'P 1'
#
loop_
_entity.id
_entity.type
_entity.pdbx_description
1 polymer ?
#
loop_
_entity_poly.entity_id
_entity_poly.type
_entity_poly.pdbx_seq_one_letter_code
_entity_poly.pdbx_strand_id
1 'polypeptide(L)'
;MNYKQIIGVFSRKTQLKNIENVRLNDGKIEINFLKSIVRSISERCFRTEFSPRSRYAWNWNNVSIGTIARLLSGKPEETALLRAEILAPRPSAQTVRHYLADLLECPPELISDNMSLRELTLPVCGKQKNSYLTTLCWLEKTFDFKTPPNLIANGSVGNLIALIAGS
;
A
#
# COMPACT_ATOMS: atom_id res chain seq x y z
N MET A 1 -18.05 9.68 -2.28
CA MET A 1 -19.44 9.19 -2.47
C MET A 1 -20.11 9.14 -1.13
N ASN A 2 -21.40 9.47 -1.04
CA ASN A 2 -22.17 9.29 0.19
C ASN A 2 -22.59 7.82 0.38
N TYR A 3 -22.96 7.45 1.62
CA TYR A 3 -23.31 6.07 1.98
C TYR A 3 -24.42 5.45 1.10
N LYS A 4 -25.48 6.21 0.80
CA LYS A 4 -26.58 5.76 -0.08
C LYS A 4 -26.09 5.42 -1.49
N GLN A 5 -25.20 6.24 -2.05
CA GLN A 5 -24.61 5.99 -3.36
C GLN A 5 -23.74 4.72 -3.36
N ILE A 6 -22.97 4.49 -2.29
CA ILE A 6 -22.12 3.31 -2.12
C ILE A 6 -22.98 2.05 -2.10
N ILE A 7 -24.01 2.00 -1.25
CA ILE A 7 -24.97 0.88 -1.21
C ILE A 7 -25.62 0.66 -2.58
N GLY A 8 -26.02 1.74 -3.26
CA GLY A 8 -26.62 1.65 -4.59
C GLY A 8 -25.70 1.02 -5.63
N VAL A 9 -24.39 1.31 -5.59
CA VAL A 9 -23.40 0.66 -6.46
C VAL A 9 -23.28 -0.82 -6.13
N PHE A 10 -23.11 -1.18 -4.85
CA PHE A 10 -23.02 -2.58 -4.46
C PHE A 10 -24.29 -3.35 -4.85
N SER A 11 -25.48 -2.81 -4.58
CA SER A 11 -26.74 -3.48 -4.92
C SER A 11 -26.85 -3.74 -6.43
N ARG A 12 -26.57 -2.73 -7.27
CA ARG A 12 -26.63 -2.87 -8.73
C ARG A 12 -25.58 -3.80 -9.30
N LYS A 13 -24.35 -3.77 -8.77
CA LYS A 13 -23.19 -4.47 -9.34
C LYS A 13 -23.02 -5.89 -8.80
N THR A 14 -23.53 -6.18 -7.60
CA THR A 14 -23.31 -7.46 -6.92
C THR A 14 -24.58 -8.29 -6.75
N GLN A 15 -25.76 -7.65 -6.88
CA GLN A 15 -27.06 -8.27 -6.60
C GLN A 15 -27.12 -8.96 -5.22
N LEU A 16 -26.30 -8.51 -4.25
CA LEU A 16 -26.34 -9.02 -2.89
C LEU A 16 -27.64 -8.54 -2.24
N LYS A 17 -28.40 -9.48 -1.65
CA LYS A 17 -29.60 -9.18 -0.87
C LYS A 17 -29.17 -8.65 0.50
N ASN A 18 -29.91 -7.71 1.08
CA ASN A 18 -29.67 -7.16 2.42
C ASN A 18 -28.35 -6.38 2.59
N ILE A 19 -27.80 -5.75 1.55
CA ILE A 19 -26.59 -4.91 1.67
C ILE A 19 -26.77 -3.80 2.72
N GLU A 20 -27.99 -3.28 2.87
CA GLU A 20 -28.33 -2.26 3.88
C GLU A 20 -28.13 -2.72 5.33
N ASN A 21 -28.15 -4.03 5.58
CA ASN A 21 -27.90 -4.62 6.90
C ASN A 21 -26.41 -4.87 7.16
N VAL A 22 -25.56 -4.75 6.13
CA VAL A 22 -24.11 -4.82 6.31
C VAL A 22 -23.68 -3.47 6.89
N ARG A 23 -23.23 -3.46 8.15
CA ARG A 23 -22.58 -2.29 8.74
C ARG A 23 -21.25 -2.06 8.03
N LEU A 24 -21.29 -1.28 6.97
CA LEU A 24 -20.13 -0.77 6.27
C LEU A 24 -19.54 0.36 7.13
N ASN A 25 -18.90 0.02 8.24
CA ASN A 25 -18.22 1.02 9.07
C ASN A 25 -17.18 1.74 8.21
N ASP A 26 -17.09 3.07 8.38
CA ASP A 26 -16.32 4.05 7.61
C ASP A 26 -14.78 3.87 7.66
N GLY A 27 -14.28 2.67 7.90
CA GLY A 27 -12.84 2.43 7.91
C GLY A 27 -12.52 0.95 7.98
N LYS A 28 -11.95 0.46 6.87
CA LYS A 28 -11.33 -0.86 6.68
C LYS A 28 -12.32 -1.99 6.43
N ILE A 29 -12.27 -2.55 5.21
CA ILE A 29 -12.99 -3.78 4.88
C ILE A 29 -12.12 -4.97 5.26
N GLU A 30 -12.70 -5.92 5.99
CA GLU A 30 -12.05 -7.20 6.23
C GLU A 30 -11.84 -7.95 4.89
N ILE A 31 -10.61 -8.39 4.62
CA ILE A 31 -10.22 -9.05 3.36
C ILE A 31 -11.14 -10.23 3.01
N ASN A 32 -11.57 -11.02 4.00
CA ASN A 32 -12.45 -12.17 3.76
C ASN A 32 -13.83 -11.74 3.26
N PHE A 33 -14.38 -10.67 3.81
CA PHE A 33 -15.64 -10.10 3.38
C PHE A 33 -15.54 -9.58 1.94
N LEU A 34 -14.46 -8.88 1.60
CA LEU A 34 -14.22 -8.43 0.23
C LEU A 34 -14.10 -9.61 -0.75
N LYS A 35 -13.35 -10.66 -0.40
CA LYS A 35 -13.25 -11.87 -1.22
C LYS A 35 -14.60 -12.51 -1.48
N SER A 36 -15.49 -12.51 -0.50
CA SER A 36 -16.88 -12.98 -0.64
C SER A 36 -17.68 -12.13 -1.64
N ILE A 37 -17.55 -10.81 -1.57
CA ILE A 37 -18.17 -9.89 -2.53
C ILE A 37 -17.63 -10.13 -3.94
N VAL A 38 -16.30 -10.15 -4.13
CA VAL A 38 -15.66 -10.35 -5.44
C VAL A 38 -16.05 -11.71 -6.03
N ARG A 39 -16.07 -12.77 -5.22
CA ARG A 39 -16.54 -14.10 -5.64
C ARG A 39 -17.99 -14.04 -6.11
N SER A 40 -18.87 -13.39 -5.35
CA SER A 40 -20.29 -13.23 -5.71
C SER A 40 -20.47 -12.49 -7.03
N ILE A 41 -19.70 -11.42 -7.28
CA ILE A 41 -19.72 -10.70 -8.56
C ILE A 41 -19.22 -11.61 -9.70
N SER A 42 -18.11 -12.32 -9.48
CA SER A 42 -17.54 -13.24 -10.47
C SER A 42 -18.53 -14.33 -10.90
N GLU A 43 -19.20 -14.96 -9.94
CA GLU A 43 -20.11 -16.08 -10.18
C GLU A 43 -21.42 -15.63 -10.83
N ARG A 44 -21.93 -14.44 -10.49
CA ARG A 44 -23.25 -13.97 -10.93
C ARG A 44 -23.21 -13.08 -12.17
N CYS A 45 -22.15 -12.30 -12.32
CA CYS A 45 -22.04 -11.32 -13.39
C CYS A 45 -21.00 -11.71 -14.44
N PHE A 46 -20.24 -12.80 -14.23
CA PHE A 46 -19.12 -13.24 -15.09
C PHE A 46 -18.15 -12.10 -15.45
N ARG A 47 -18.08 -11.09 -14.59
CA ARG A 47 -17.34 -9.85 -14.77
C ARG A 47 -16.65 -9.55 -13.47
N THR A 48 -15.35 -9.74 -13.43
CA THR A 48 -14.57 -9.33 -12.27
C THR A 48 -13.20 -8.88 -12.75
N GLU A 49 -12.81 -7.69 -12.32
CA GLU A 49 -11.48 -7.15 -12.57
C GLU A 49 -10.42 -7.79 -11.65
N PHE A 50 -10.84 -8.64 -10.71
CA PHE A 50 -9.98 -9.23 -9.68
C PHE A 50 -10.13 -10.74 -9.60
N SER A 51 -9.01 -11.43 -9.37
CA SER A 51 -9.02 -12.87 -9.14
C SER A 51 -9.24 -13.17 -7.66
N PRO A 52 -10.32 -13.87 -7.26
CA PRO A 52 -10.50 -14.31 -5.87
C PRO A 52 -9.45 -15.36 -5.43
N ARG A 53 -8.63 -15.85 -6.38
CA ARG A 53 -7.54 -16.82 -6.15
C ARG A 53 -6.17 -16.16 -6.00
N SER A 54 -6.07 -14.83 -6.15
CA SER A 54 -4.81 -14.11 -5.98
C SER A 54 -4.22 -14.35 -4.59
N ARG A 55 -2.93 -14.70 -4.53
CA ARG A 55 -2.17 -14.83 -3.28
C ARG A 55 -1.57 -13.50 -2.82
N TYR A 56 -1.64 -12.44 -3.63
CA TYR A 56 -1.09 -11.15 -3.25
C TYR A 56 -1.87 -10.56 -2.08
N ALA A 57 -1.13 -10.09 -1.07
CA ALA A 57 -1.63 -9.29 0.04
C ALA A 57 -1.93 -7.88 -0.48
N TRP A 58 -3.02 -7.78 -1.24
CA TRP A 58 -3.56 -6.51 -1.70
C TRP A 58 -3.82 -5.58 -0.50
N ASN A 59 -3.56 -4.28 -0.63
CA ASN A 59 -3.63 -3.31 0.48
C ASN A 59 -5.07 -2.99 0.96
N TRP A 60 -6.02 -3.92 0.78
CA TRP A 60 -7.45 -3.72 1.09
C TRP A 60 -7.74 -3.37 2.53
N ASN A 61 -6.86 -3.78 3.46
CA ASN A 61 -7.01 -3.45 4.87
C ASN A 61 -7.12 -1.93 5.10
N ASN A 62 -6.64 -1.09 4.18
CA ASN A 62 -6.71 0.37 4.30
C ASN A 62 -7.61 1.04 3.23
N VAL A 63 -8.28 0.25 2.39
CA VAL A 63 -9.13 0.79 1.32
C VAL A 63 -10.53 1.09 1.84
N SER A 64 -10.99 2.33 1.65
CA SER A 64 -12.35 2.72 2.01
C SER A 64 -13.37 2.02 1.11
N ILE A 65 -14.56 1.73 1.66
CA ILE A 65 -15.64 1.15 0.87
C ILE A 65 -16.11 2.07 -0.27
N GLY A 66 -15.98 3.39 -0.08
CA GLY A 66 -16.23 4.37 -1.13
C GLY A 66 -15.27 4.20 -2.32
N THR A 67 -14.00 3.88 -2.05
CA THR A 67 -13.01 3.60 -3.08
C THR A 67 -13.37 2.33 -3.86
N ILE A 68 -13.82 1.27 -3.18
CA ILE A 68 -14.28 0.04 -3.85
C ILE A 68 -15.52 0.32 -4.72
N ALA A 69 -16.48 1.09 -4.22
CA ALA A 69 -17.66 1.47 -5.00
C ALA A 69 -17.26 2.28 -6.25
N ARG A 70 -16.34 3.24 -6.12
CA ARG A 70 -15.79 3.98 -7.27
C ARG A 70 -15.10 3.05 -8.26
N LEU A 71 -14.38 2.05 -7.78
CA LEU A 71 -13.74 1.07 -8.65
C LEU A 71 -14.77 0.23 -9.42
N LEU A 72 -15.90 -0.12 -8.82
CA LEU A 72 -16.98 -0.88 -9.47
C LEU A 72 -17.86 -0.07 -10.44
N SER A 73 -17.90 1.26 -10.30
CA SER A 73 -18.78 2.14 -11.06
C SER A 73 -18.08 3.24 -11.88
N GLY A 74 -16.77 3.42 -11.72
CA GLY A 74 -15.99 4.48 -12.34
C GLY A 74 -15.74 4.25 -13.82
N LYS A 75 -15.19 5.27 -14.48
CA LYS A 75 -14.72 5.18 -15.87
C LYS A 75 -13.42 4.37 -15.95
N PRO A 76 -13.09 3.71 -17.08
CA PRO A 76 -11.92 2.84 -17.20
C PRO A 76 -10.60 3.47 -16.73
N GLU A 77 -10.40 4.77 -16.97
CA GLU A 77 -9.19 5.50 -16.58
C GLU A 77 -9.11 5.72 -15.07
N GLU A 78 -10.23 6.09 -14.45
CA GLU A 78 -10.33 6.27 -13.00
C GLU A 78 -10.16 4.93 -12.27
N THR A 79 -10.78 3.86 -12.78
CA THR A 79 -10.64 2.53 -12.20
C THR A 79 -9.23 1.97 -12.38
N ALA A 80 -8.52 2.32 -13.46
CA ALA A 80 -7.11 1.97 -13.64
C ALA A 80 -6.22 2.62 -12.57
N LEU A 81 -6.39 3.91 -12.29
CA LEU A 81 -5.63 4.62 -11.25
C LEU A 81 -5.90 4.05 -9.85
N LEU A 82 -7.18 3.84 -9.52
CA LEU A 82 -7.57 3.23 -8.24
C LEU A 82 -7.02 1.80 -8.11
N ARG A 83 -6.98 1.02 -9.20
CA ARG A 83 -6.35 -0.31 -9.19
C ARG A 83 -4.85 -0.21 -8.93
N ALA A 84 -4.14 0.72 -9.58
CA ALA A 84 -2.71 0.90 -9.39
C ALA A 84 -2.38 1.24 -7.92
N GLU A 85 -3.19 2.09 -7.29
CA GLU A 85 -3.02 2.47 -5.88
C GLU A 85 -3.30 1.29 -4.92
N ILE A 86 -4.41 0.57 -5.12
CA ILE A 86 -4.84 -0.53 -4.23
C ILE A 86 -3.97 -1.78 -4.39
N LEU A 87 -3.53 -2.06 -5.62
CA LEU A 87 -2.77 -3.24 -5.99
C LEU A 87 -1.26 -2.98 -6.06
N ALA A 88 -0.80 -1.80 -5.66
CA ALA A 88 0.63 -1.50 -5.60
C ALA A 88 1.33 -2.62 -4.82
N PRO A 89 2.37 -3.26 -5.40
CA PRO A 89 3.08 -4.31 -4.71
C PRO A 89 3.74 -3.72 -3.47
N ARG A 90 3.59 -4.40 -2.34
CA ARG A 90 4.34 -4.06 -1.13
C ARG A 90 5.83 -4.26 -1.43
N PRO A 91 6.69 -3.27 -1.12
CA PRO A 91 8.12 -3.42 -1.34
C PRO A 91 8.64 -4.56 -0.46
N SER A 92 9.36 -5.50 -1.07
CA SER A 92 10.07 -6.52 -0.29
C SER A 92 11.25 -5.87 0.43
N ALA A 93 11.75 -6.51 1.50
CA ALA A 93 12.97 -6.07 2.17
C ALA A 93 14.15 -5.94 1.18
N GLN A 94 14.22 -6.84 0.20
CA GLN A 94 15.21 -6.80 -0.87
C GLN A 94 15.04 -5.56 -1.76
N THR A 95 13.81 -5.22 -2.15
CA THR A 95 13.51 -4.03 -2.96
C THR A 95 13.96 -2.75 -2.25
N VAL A 96 13.65 -2.61 -0.97
CA VAL A 96 14.08 -1.44 -0.17
C VAL A 96 15.60 -1.38 -0.08
N ARG A 97 16.26 -2.53 0.11
CA ARG A 97 17.72 -2.61 0.21
C ARG A 97 18.42 -2.20 -1.10
N HIS A 98 17.92 -2.65 -2.24
CA HIS A 98 18.49 -2.27 -3.54
C HIS A 98 18.30 -0.79 -3.80
N TYR A 99 17.12 -0.24 -3.48
CA TYR A 99 16.87 1.18 -3.61
C TYR A 99 17.81 2.03 -2.73
N LEU A 100 18.05 1.61 -1.49
CA LEU A 100 19.05 2.24 -0.60
C LEU A 100 20.46 2.17 -1.20
N ALA A 101 20.83 1.02 -1.76
CA ALA A 101 22.14 0.81 -2.38
C ALA A 101 22.35 1.76 -3.58
N ASP A 102 21.34 1.92 -4.42
CA ASP A 102 21.34 2.86 -5.55
C ASP A 102 21.48 4.32 -5.06
N LEU A 103 20.72 4.72 -4.02
CA LEU A 103 20.83 6.07 -3.45
C LEU A 103 22.21 6.37 -2.86
N LEU A 104 22.89 5.36 -2.34
CA LEU A 104 24.21 5.46 -1.73
C LEU A 104 25.36 5.14 -2.69
N GLU A 105 25.05 4.86 -3.96
CA GLU A 105 26.00 4.49 -5.01
C GLU A 105 26.93 3.34 -4.57
N CYS A 106 26.35 2.31 -3.93
CA CYS A 106 27.10 1.18 -3.39
C CYS A 106 26.42 -0.17 -3.68
N PRO A 107 27.14 -1.31 -3.58
CA PRO A 107 26.53 -2.63 -3.72
C PRO A 107 25.52 -2.94 -2.59
N PRO A 108 24.40 -3.64 -2.88
CA PRO A 108 23.40 -4.00 -1.87
C PRO A 108 23.94 -4.79 -0.68
N GLU A 109 25.04 -5.53 -0.86
CA GLU A 109 25.70 -6.33 0.18
C GLU A 109 26.32 -5.45 1.28
N LEU A 110 26.62 -4.18 0.98
CA LEU A 110 27.14 -3.23 1.96
C LEU A 110 26.04 -2.60 2.83
N ILE A 111 24.77 -2.74 2.43
CA ILE A 111 23.63 -2.28 3.22
C ILE A 111 23.34 -3.31 4.30
N SER A 112 23.93 -3.14 5.48
CA SER A 112 23.74 -4.00 6.64
C SER A 112 22.52 -3.59 7.47
N ASP A 113 21.78 -4.56 8.01
CA ASP A 113 20.64 -4.28 8.89
C ASP A 113 21.05 -3.59 10.19
N ASN A 114 22.30 -3.78 10.64
CA ASN A 114 22.84 -3.18 11.87
C ASN A 114 23.38 -1.76 11.67
N MET A 115 23.46 -1.28 10.43
CA MET A 115 23.93 0.06 10.10
C MET A 115 23.02 1.12 10.75
N SER A 116 23.60 2.17 11.31
CA SER A 116 22.82 3.30 11.82
C SER A 116 22.16 4.05 10.66
N LEU A 117 20.93 4.55 10.86
CA LEU A 117 20.31 5.41 9.84
C LEU A 117 21.13 6.65 9.51
N ARG A 118 21.99 7.11 10.43
CA ARG A 118 22.88 8.26 10.20
C ARG A 118 23.97 7.97 9.16
N GLU A 119 24.26 6.70 8.93
CA GLU A 119 25.22 6.24 7.93
C GLU A 119 24.62 6.23 6.51
N LEU A 120 23.30 6.41 6.37
CA LEU A 120 22.61 6.57 5.07
C LEU A 120 22.84 7.96 4.45
N THR A 121 24.07 8.43 4.50
CA THR A 121 24.50 9.73 3.99
C THR A 121 24.75 9.64 2.48
N LEU A 122 24.01 10.43 1.71
CA LEU A 122 24.16 10.45 0.25
C LEU A 122 25.58 10.91 -0.16
N PRO A 123 26.26 10.21 -1.09
CA PRO A 123 27.59 10.61 -1.58
C PRO A 123 27.62 12.04 -2.10
N VAL A 124 26.57 12.46 -2.83
CA VAL A 124 26.42 13.80 -3.39
C VAL A 124 26.37 14.92 -2.33
N CYS A 125 26.00 14.61 -1.08
CA CYS A 125 25.89 15.59 0.00
C CYS A 125 27.20 15.83 0.77
N GLY A 126 28.35 15.29 0.32
CA GLY A 126 29.67 15.73 0.76
C GLY A 126 29.91 15.69 2.28
N LYS A 127 29.56 14.58 2.95
CA LYS A 127 29.70 14.37 4.41
C LYS A 127 28.86 15.31 5.30
N GLN A 128 27.81 15.93 4.78
CA GLN A 128 26.87 16.66 5.65
C GLN A 128 26.22 15.72 6.66
N LYS A 129 26.40 16.02 7.95
CA LYS A 129 25.96 15.21 9.10
C LYS A 129 24.48 14.82 9.08
N ASN A 130 23.63 15.66 8.50
CA ASN A 130 22.17 15.47 8.47
C ASN A 130 21.63 15.04 7.10
N SER A 131 22.51 14.73 6.14
CA SER A 131 22.09 14.33 4.78
C SER A 131 21.28 13.03 4.77
N TYR A 132 21.43 12.17 5.78
CA TYR A 132 20.58 10.99 5.95
C TYR A 132 19.08 11.33 6.06
N LEU A 133 18.73 12.53 6.55
CA LEU A 133 17.34 13.00 6.58
C LEU A 133 16.79 13.20 5.16
N THR A 134 17.62 13.57 4.19
CA THR A 134 17.24 13.64 2.78
C THR A 134 16.93 12.25 2.24
N THR A 135 17.77 11.26 2.55
CA THR A 135 17.54 9.85 2.22
C THR A 135 16.22 9.35 2.80
N LEU A 136 15.94 9.64 4.08
CA LEU A 136 14.67 9.29 4.72
C LEU A 136 13.48 9.99 4.03
N CYS A 137 13.57 11.28 3.73
CA CYS A 137 12.52 12.01 3.00
C CYS A 137 12.23 11.39 1.62
N TRP A 138 13.25 10.90 0.91
CA TRP A 138 13.06 10.24 -0.37
C TRP A 138 12.38 8.88 -0.22
N LEU A 139 12.79 8.07 0.76
CA LEU A 139 12.13 6.81 1.07
C LEU A 139 10.66 7.02 1.44
N GLU A 140 10.36 8.02 2.29
CA GLU A 140 8.99 8.35 2.69
C GLU A 140 8.10 8.67 1.49
N LYS A 141 8.63 9.40 0.50
CA LYS A 141 7.89 9.72 -0.74
C LYS A 141 7.76 8.51 -1.66
N THR A 142 8.80 7.71 -1.79
CA THR A 142 8.83 6.56 -2.70
C THR A 142 7.96 5.41 -2.22
N PHE A 143 7.94 5.15 -0.91
CA PHE A 143 7.24 4.02 -0.31
C PHE A 143 6.01 4.42 0.53
N ASP A 144 5.60 5.69 0.46
CA ASP A 144 4.42 6.25 1.12
C ASP A 144 4.29 5.87 2.61
N PHE A 145 5.30 6.26 3.40
CA PHE A 145 5.30 6.07 4.85
C PHE A 145 5.84 7.30 5.59
N LYS A 146 5.80 7.25 6.92
CA LYS A 146 6.41 8.26 7.78
C LYS A 146 7.40 7.60 8.73
N THR A 147 8.62 8.15 8.78
CA THR A 147 9.66 7.66 9.67
C THR A 147 9.36 8.10 11.10
N PRO A 148 9.21 7.17 12.06
CA PRO A 148 8.94 7.53 13.46
C PRO A 148 10.10 8.32 14.08
N PRO A 149 9.85 9.32 14.95
CA PRO A 149 10.91 10.12 15.57
C PRO A 149 11.96 9.31 16.35
N ASN A 150 11.55 8.22 17.00
CA ASN A 150 12.46 7.31 17.70
C ASN A 150 13.42 6.59 16.74
N LEU A 151 12.94 6.27 15.53
CA LEU A 151 13.75 5.66 14.48
C LEU A 151 14.76 6.66 13.92
N ILE A 152 14.36 7.92 13.73
CA ILE A 152 15.27 8.99 13.28
C ILE A 152 16.42 9.19 14.30
N ALA A 153 16.11 9.13 15.59
CA ALA A 153 17.10 9.37 16.63
C ALA A 153 18.18 8.28 16.68
N ASN A 154 17.76 7.00 16.78
CA ASN A 154 18.60 5.85 17.15
C ASN A 154 18.27 4.56 16.38
N GLY A 155 17.54 4.65 15.26
CA GLY A 155 17.14 3.48 14.48
C GLY A 155 18.29 2.86 13.69
N SER A 156 18.08 1.59 13.32
CA SER A 156 18.92 0.87 12.37
C SER A 156 18.25 0.76 11.00
N VAL A 157 19.05 0.47 9.98
CA VAL A 157 18.57 0.19 8.62
C VAL A 157 17.61 -1.01 8.62
N GLY A 158 17.87 -2.04 9.43
CA GLY A 158 16.96 -3.18 9.56
C GLY A 158 15.58 -2.78 10.10
N ASN A 159 15.52 -1.86 11.08
CA ASN A 159 14.24 -1.34 11.57
C ASN A 159 13.49 -0.55 10.49
N LEU A 160 14.21 0.22 9.67
CA LEU A 160 13.62 0.99 8.58
C LEU A 160 13.10 0.07 7.46
N ILE A 161 13.88 -0.93 7.06
CA ILE A 161 13.46 -1.92 6.06
C ILE A 161 12.23 -2.69 6.56
N ALA A 162 12.23 -3.13 7.82
CA ALA A 162 11.09 -3.81 8.41
C ALA A 162 9.84 -2.93 8.46
N LEU A 163 9.99 -1.64 8.77
CA LEU A 163 8.90 -0.67 8.73
C LEU A 163 8.31 -0.56 7.32
N ILE A 164 9.16 -0.36 6.30
CA ILE A 164 8.71 -0.16 4.91
C ILE A 164 8.09 -1.43 4.34
N ALA A 165 8.70 -2.59 4.55
CA ALA A 165 8.20 -3.87 4.04
C ALA A 165 6.99 -4.41 4.83
N GLY A 166 6.82 -3.98 6.09
CA GLY A 166 5.72 -4.36 6.97
C GLY A 166 4.49 -3.45 6.87
N SER A 167 4.62 -2.26 6.28
CA SER A 167 3.53 -1.29 6.07
C SER A 167 2.53 -1.76 5.01
#